data_AF-A0A535QC95-F1
#
_entry.id   AF-A0A535QC95-F1
#
_cell.length_a   1.000
_cell.length_b   1.000
_cell.length_c   1.000
_cell.angle_alpha   90.00
_cell.angle_beta   90.00
_cell.angle_gamma   90.00
#
_symmetry.space_group_name_H-M   'P 1'
#
loop_
_entity.id
_entity.type
_entity.pdbx_description
1 polymer ?
#
loop_
_entity_poly.entity_id
_entity_poly.type
_entity_poly.pdbx_seq_one_letter_code
_entity_poly.pdbx_strand_id
1 'polypeptide(L)' 'MTEAVSFATSLASGPRLAIGEIKLAAKEGVEMSLESALGLERGGIFRLFETADAKEGMTAFAEKRKPTWKGQ' A
#
# COMPACT_ATOMS: atom_id res chain seq x y z
N MET A 1 7.22 24.22 -4.84
CA MET A 1 6.37 23.38 -5.73
C MET A 1 7.05 22.08 -6.15
N THR A 2 8.37 22.07 -6.35
CA THR A 2 9.15 20.89 -6.81
C THR A 2 9.05 19.67 -5.90
N GLU A 3 9.09 19.87 -4.58
CA GLU A 3 9.07 18.76 -3.61
C GLU A 3 7.71 18.04 -3.56
N ALA A 4 6.60 18.79 -3.48
CA ALA A 4 5.26 18.21 -3.46
C ALA A 4 4.95 17.39 -4.72
N VAL A 5 5.40 17.87 -5.90
CA VAL A 5 5.24 17.14 -7.17
C VAL A 5 6.14 15.90 -7.19
N SER A 6 7.37 15.99 -6.70
CA SER A 6 8.28 14.84 -6.56
C SER A 6 7.67 13.74 -5.68
N PHE A 7 7.10 14.12 -4.54
CA PHE A 7 6.43 13.19 -3.64
C PHE A 7 5.18 12.57 -4.28
N ALA A 8 4.34 13.37 -4.94
CA ALA A 8 3.17 12.83 -5.66
C ALA A 8 3.59 11.84 -6.77
N THR A 9 4.71 12.11 -7.44
CA THR A 9 5.26 11.24 -8.50
C THR A 9 5.75 9.92 -7.93
N SER A 10 6.40 9.91 -6.76
CA SER A 10 6.86 8.67 -6.12
C SER A 10 5.69 7.80 -5.63
N LEU A 11 4.60 8.40 -5.16
CA LEU A 11 3.38 7.67 -4.83
C LEU A 11 2.70 7.10 -6.09
N ALA A 12 2.63 7.88 -7.17
CA ALA A 12 2.02 7.46 -8.43
C ALA A 12 2.79 6.30 -9.11
N SER A 13 4.09 6.20 -8.86
CA SER A 13 4.92 5.09 -9.33
C SER A 13 4.99 3.90 -8.37
N GLY A 14 4.18 3.89 -7.30
CA GLY A 14 4.12 2.82 -6.30
C GLY A 14 2.90 1.89 -6.45
N PRO A 15 2.73 0.92 -5.54
CA PRO A 15 1.59 0.00 -5.53
C PRO A 15 0.31 0.74 -5.06
N ARG A 16 -0.46 1.27 -6.01
CA ARG A 16 -1.60 2.17 -5.72
C ARG A 16 -2.64 1.61 -4.75
N LEU A 17 -2.91 0.29 -4.81
CA LEU A 17 -3.89 -0.36 -3.93
C LEU A 17 -3.40 -0.38 -2.48
N ALA A 18 -2.12 -0.71 -2.26
CA ALA A 18 -1.52 -0.71 -0.94
C ALA A 18 -1.46 0.70 -0.34
N ILE A 19 -1.09 1.71 -1.15
CA ILE A 19 -1.10 3.12 -0.73
C ILE A 19 -2.53 3.55 -0.31
N GLY A 20 -3.54 3.10 -1.05
CA GLY A 20 -4.94 3.36 -0.73
C GLY A 20 -5.37 2.74 0.61
N GLU A 21 -5.05 1.46 0.83
CA GLU A 21 -5.34 0.76 2.09
C GLU A 21 -4.60 1.38 3.29
N ILE A 22 -3.33 1.78 3.12
CA ILE A 22 -2.57 2.51 4.15
C ILE A 22 -3.28 3.82 4.51
N LYS A 23 -3.70 4.59 3.50
CA LYS A 23 -4.40 5.86 3.73
C LYS A 23 -5.74 5.66 4.42
N LEU A 24 -6.49 4.61 4.06
CA LEU A 24 -7.75 4.24 4.71
C LEU A 24 -7.53 3.86 6.17
N ALA A 25 -6.58 2.95 6.43
CA ALA A 25 -6.28 2.49 7.78
C ALA A 25 -5.79 3.63 8.68
N ALA A 26 -4.91 4.49 8.18
CA ALA A 26 -4.41 5.65 8.92
C ALA A 26 -5.52 6.69 9.21
N LYS A 27 -6.41 6.94 8.24
CA LYS A 27 -7.48 7.93 8.37
C LYS A 27 -8.61 7.44 9.28
N GLU A 28 -9.09 6.21 9.10
CA GLU A 28 -10.24 5.71 9.86
C GLU A 28 -9.80 5.15 11.22
N GLY A 29 -8.61 4.52 11.28
CA GLY A 29 -8.11 3.89 12.50
C GLY A 29 -7.83 4.85 13.66
N VAL A 30 -7.59 6.14 13.38
CA VAL A 30 -7.32 7.15 14.43
C VAL A 30 -8.54 7.40 15.34
N GLU A 31 -9.75 7.19 14.82
CA GLU A 31 -11.01 7.37 15.55
C GLU A 31 -11.51 6.06 16.20
N MET A 32 -10.76 4.97 16.06
CA MET A 32 -11.14 3.63 16.49
C MET A 32 -10.38 3.23 17.77
N SER A 33 -10.92 2.23 18.49
CA SER A 33 -10.09 1.52 19.48
C SER A 33 -8.93 0.81 18.78
N LEU A 34 -7.80 0.66 19.48
CA LEU A 34 -6.62 -0.02 18.92
C LEU A 34 -6.96 -1.41 18.36
N GLU A 35 -7.75 -2.19 19.08
CA GLU A 35 -8.19 -3.52 18.63
C GLU A 35 -8.95 -3.46 17.31
N SER A 36 -9.87 -2.51 17.18
CA SER A 36 -10.67 -2.34 15.96
C SER A 36 -9.81 -1.85 14.79
N ALA A 37 -8.88 -0.93 15.05
CA ALA A 37 -7.94 -0.42 14.04
C ALA A 37 -7.02 -1.55 13.51
N LEU A 38 -6.51 -2.41 14.40
CA LEU A 38 -5.75 -3.61 14.01
C LEU A 38 -6.61 -4.60 13.22
N GLY A 39 -7.90 -4.73 13.56
CA GLY A 39 -8.87 -5.49 12.78
C GLY A 39 -9.03 -4.95 11.36
N LEU A 40 -9.17 -3.63 11.22
CA LEU A 40 -9.26 -2.93 9.92
C LEU A 40 -8.00 -3.16 9.08
N GLU A 41 -6.82 -2.93 9.66
CA GLU A 41 -5.53 -3.12 9.00
C GLU A 41 -5.36 -4.57 8.51
N ARG A 42 -5.65 -5.55 9.36
CA ARG A 42 -5.56 -6.97 9.00
C ARG A 42 -6.48 -7.33 7.84
N GLY A 43 -7.70 -6.77 7.81
CA GLY A 43 -8.61 -6.95 6.68
C GLY A 43 -8.06 -6.37 5.37
N GLY A 44 -7.45 -5.18 5.43
CA GLY A 44 -6.76 -4.57 4.29
C GLY A 44 -5.59 -5.40 3.78
N ILE A 45 -4.76 -5.90 4.69
CA ILE A 45 -3.63 -6.78 4.36
C ILE A 45 -4.11 -8.03 3.59
N PHE A 46 -5.17 -8.70 4.05
CA PHE A 46 -5.69 -9.88 3.36
C PHE A 46 -6.14 -9.56 1.92
N ARG A 47 -6.86 -8.45 1.71
CA ARG A 47 -7.24 -8.02 0.36
C ARG A 47 -6.03 -7.74 -0.52
N LEU A 48 -4.98 -7.10 0.02
CA LEU A 48 -3.77 -6.80 -0.73
C LEU A 48 -3.02 -8.06 -1.15
N PHE A 49 -2.98 -9.11 -0.32
CA PHE A 49 -2.30 -10.36 -0.67
C PHE A 49 -2.90 -11.08 -1.88
N GLU A 50 -4.14 -10.79 -2.25
CA GLU A 50 -4.79 -11.32 -3.45
C GLU A 50 -4.41 -10.56 -4.75
N THR A 51 -3.74 -9.41 -4.63
CA THR A 51 -3.38 -8.55 -5.77
C THR A 51 -2.13 -9.05 -6.50
N ALA A 52 -2.03 -8.75 -7.79
CA ALA A 52 -0.82 -9.03 -8.56
C ALA A 52 0.36 -8.17 -8.08
N ASP A 53 0.10 -6.94 -7.62
CA ASP A 53 1.13 -6.07 -7.05
C ASP A 53 1.76 -6.69 -5.79
N ALA A 54 0.99 -7.33 -4.90
CA ALA A 54 1.58 -8.02 -3.75
C ALA A 54 2.52 -9.16 -4.19
N LYS A 55 2.11 -9.95 -5.18
CA LYS A 55 2.97 -11.00 -5.76
C LYS A 55 4.25 -10.41 -6.37
N GLU A 56 4.12 -9.37 -7.18
CA GLU A 56 5.26 -8.70 -7.82
C GLU A 56 6.22 -8.10 -6.78
N GLY A 57 5.71 -7.48 -5.72
CA GLY A 57 6.55 -6.93 -4.66
C GLY A 57 7.41 -8.00 -3.98
N MET A 58 6.81 -9.15 -3.64
CA MET A 58 7.53 -10.29 -3.06
C MET A 58 8.54 -10.89 -4.05
N THR A 59 8.14 -11.07 -5.32
CA THR A 59 9.02 -11.62 -6.36
C THR A 59 10.20 -10.68 -6.65
N ALA A 60 9.95 -9.39 -6.86
CA ALA A 60 10.99 -8.40 -7.13
C ALA A 60 11.98 -8.28 -5.97
N PHE A 61 11.50 -8.36 -4.72
CA PHE A 61 12.35 -8.41 -3.54
C PHE A 61 13.26 -9.64 -3.54
N ALA A 62 12.69 -10.84 -3.76
CA ALA A 62 13.46 -12.09 -3.81
C ALA A 62 14.50 -12.09 -4.95
N GLU A 63 14.15 -11.51 -6.10
CA GLU A 63 15.01 -11.38 -7.28
C GLU A 63 15.96 -10.18 -7.24
N LYS A 64 15.91 -9.35 -6.17
CA LYS A 64 16.73 -8.14 -5.99
C LYS A 64 16.64 -7.15 -7.16
N ARG A 65 15.45 -7.00 -7.75
CA ARG A 65 15.16 -6.05 -8.83
C ARG A 65 14.11 -5.04 -8.41
N LYS A 66 13.96 -3.97 -9.19
CA LYS A 66 12.87 -3.02 -8.98
C LYS A 66 11.53 -3.67 -9.36
N PRO A 67 10.47 -3.50 -8.54
CA PRO A 67 9.14 -3.97 -8.88
C PRO A 67 8.49 -3.09 -9.96
N THR A 68 7.58 -3.68 -10.74
CA THR A 68 6.72 -2.98 -11.70
C THR A 68 5.27 -3.08 -11.28
N TRP A 69 4.74 -2.01 -10.69
CA TRP A 69 3.36 -1.97 -10.22
C TRP A 69 2.38 -1.73 -11.35
N LYS A 70 1.27 -2.47 -11.33
CA LYS A 70 0.17 -2.36 -12.29
C LYS A 70 -1.13 -1.93 -11.61
N GLY A 71 -1.19 -1.97 -10.28
CA GLY A 71 -2.33 -1.54 -9.52
C GLY A 71 -3.53 -2.50 -9.65
N GLN A 72 -3.25 -3.79 -9.70
CA GLN A 72 -4.18 -4.91 -9.84
C GLN A 72 -3.72 -6.06 -8.95
#